data_AF-A0A2D4KE04-F1
#
_entry.id   AF-A0A2D4KE04-F1
#
_cell.length_a   1.000
_cell.length_b   1.000
_cell.length_c   1.000
_cell.angle_alpha   90.00
_cell.angle_beta   90.00
_cell.angle_gamma   90.00
#
_symmetry.space_group_name_H-M   'P 1'
#
loop_
_entity.id
_entity.type
_entity.pdbx_description
1 polymer ?
#
loop_
_entity_poly.entity_id
_entity_poly.type
_entity_poly.pdbx_seq_one_letter_code
_entity_poly.pdbx_strand_id
1 'polypeptide(L)'
;ITETWLGPEGGVPLSEMCPDGFVVLHQPRHQGRGGGVAVIARKSLGPRRIPAPEIVGCESLLLKLGSRVQLGLLLTYLPPSCVATALPVLLESVAGLAVELPRLMVLGDFNLPLLSEHSEAAQE
;
A
#
# COMPACT_ATOMS: atom_id res chain seq x y z
N ILE A 1 -2.03 -2.61 -6.60
CA ILE A 1 -3.39 -2.17 -6.99
C ILE A 1 -4.01 -1.51 -5.78
N THR A 2 -4.37 -0.24 -5.87
CA THR A 2 -5.15 0.49 -4.85
C THR A 2 -6.61 0.56 -5.30
N GLU A 3 -7.53 0.91 -4.39
CA GLU A 3 -8.96 1.02 -4.69
C GLU A 3 -9.51 -0.27 -5.32
N THR A 4 -9.40 -1.38 -4.58
CA THR A 4 -9.92 -2.68 -5.04
C THR A 4 -11.44 -2.79 -4.92
N TRP A 5 -12.06 -2.06 -3.99
CA TRP A 5 -13.50 -2.13 -3.69
C TRP A 5 -14.00 -3.54 -3.31
N LEU A 6 -13.10 -4.38 -2.79
CA LEU A 6 -13.42 -5.75 -2.39
C LEU A 6 -13.65 -5.83 -0.88
N GLY A 7 -14.69 -6.57 -0.49
CA GLY A 7 -14.94 -6.93 0.89
C GLY A 7 -13.96 -8.00 1.43
N PRO A 8 -14.10 -8.39 2.70
CA PRO A 8 -13.27 -9.44 3.33
C PRO A 8 -13.29 -10.77 2.57
N GLU A 9 -14.43 -11.13 2.02
CA GLU A 9 -14.61 -12.36 1.22
C GLU A 9 -14.05 -12.23 -0.21
N GLY A 10 -13.58 -11.04 -0.61
CA GLY A 10 -13.35 -10.73 -2.02
C GLY A 10 -14.69 -10.62 -2.77
N GLY A 11 -14.77 -9.82 -3.83
CA GLY A 11 -15.90 -9.88 -4.77
C GLY A 11 -15.87 -11.20 -5.56
N VAL A 12 -16.15 -11.19 -6.87
CA VAL A 12 -15.66 -12.29 -7.74
C VAL A 12 -14.19 -12.52 -7.37
N PRO A 13 -13.80 -13.71 -6.90
CA PRO A 13 -12.56 -13.81 -6.14
C PRO A 13 -11.41 -13.40 -7.04
N LEU A 14 -10.65 -12.36 -6.66
CA LEU A 14 -9.42 -12.02 -7.38
C LEU A 14 -8.50 -13.24 -7.51
N SER A 15 -8.62 -14.20 -6.58
CA SER A 15 -7.99 -15.52 -6.63
C SER A 15 -8.49 -16.38 -7.80
N GLU A 16 -9.78 -16.39 -8.14
CA GLU A 16 -10.33 -17.10 -9.30
C GLU A 16 -9.90 -16.48 -10.64
N MET A 17 -9.65 -15.18 -10.64
CA MET A 17 -9.12 -14.46 -11.81
C MET A 17 -7.58 -14.44 -11.86
N CYS A 18 -6.90 -15.07 -10.90
CA CYS A 18 -5.45 -15.02 -10.82
C CYS A 18 -4.84 -15.93 -11.89
N PRO A 19 -3.99 -15.42 -12.80
CA PRO A 19 -3.33 -16.26 -13.78
C PRO A 19 -2.48 -17.35 -13.14
N ASP A 20 -2.33 -18.48 -13.83
CA ASP A 20 -1.48 -19.57 -13.36
C ASP A 20 -0.05 -19.09 -13.03
N GLY A 21 0.46 -19.58 -11.90
CA GLY A 21 1.77 -19.19 -11.39
C GLY A 21 1.80 -17.85 -10.65
N PHE A 22 0.67 -17.16 -10.47
CA PHE A 22 0.55 -15.97 -9.63
C PHE A 22 -0.25 -16.25 -8.35
N VAL A 23 -0.13 -15.35 -7.38
CA VAL A 23 -0.92 -15.32 -6.16
C VAL A 23 -1.39 -13.90 -5.92
N VAL A 24 -2.61 -13.77 -5.37
CA VAL A 24 -3.17 -12.49 -4.93
C VAL A 24 -3.08 -12.42 -3.41
N LEU A 25 -2.53 -11.32 -2.91
CA LEU A 25 -2.63 -10.94 -1.50
C LEU A 25 -3.38 -9.60 -1.44
N HIS A 26 -4.44 -9.53 -0.64
CA HIS A 26 -5.26 -8.32 -0.52
C HIS A 26 -5.49 -7.94 0.94
N GLN A 27 -5.77 -6.66 1.14
CA GLN A 27 -6.24 -6.08 2.38
C GLN A 27 -7.50 -5.26 2.06
N PRO A 28 -8.70 -5.72 2.44
CA PRO A 28 -9.92 -4.96 2.25
C PRO A 28 -9.93 -3.72 3.16
N ARG A 29 -10.76 -2.75 2.80
CA ARG A 29 -11.11 -1.66 3.72
C ARG A 29 -11.92 -2.20 4.88
N HIS A 30 -11.54 -1.86 6.10
CA HIS A 30 -12.21 -2.37 7.31
C HIS A 30 -13.62 -1.79 7.48
N GLN A 31 -13.81 -0.50 7.21
CA GLN A 31 -15.07 0.21 7.40
C GLN A 31 -15.28 1.28 6.33
N GLY A 32 -16.54 1.54 5.98
CA GLY A 32 -16.91 2.53 4.97
C GLY A 32 -16.99 1.98 3.55
N ARG A 33 -17.03 2.89 2.57
CA ARG A 33 -17.17 2.56 1.14
C ARG A 33 -15.83 2.71 0.42
N GLY A 34 -15.59 1.86 -0.57
CA GLY A 34 -14.38 1.90 -1.42
C GLY A 34 -13.12 1.42 -0.74
N GLY A 35 -11.96 1.80 -1.28
CA GLY A 35 -10.64 1.50 -0.74
C GLY A 35 -10.17 0.06 -0.96
N GLY A 36 -9.25 -0.36 -0.09
CA GLY A 36 -8.60 -1.66 -0.14
C GLY A 36 -7.44 -1.71 -1.13
N VAL A 37 -6.50 -2.62 -0.88
CA VAL A 37 -5.27 -2.78 -1.66
C VAL A 37 -5.03 -4.25 -1.99
N ALA A 38 -4.40 -4.51 -3.13
CA ALA A 38 -3.98 -5.85 -3.54
C ALA A 38 -2.65 -5.85 -4.29
N VAL A 39 -1.88 -6.92 -4.09
CA VAL A 39 -0.69 -7.27 -4.85
C VAL A 39 -0.93 -8.60 -5.54
N ILE A 40 -0.67 -8.63 -6.86
CA ILE A 40 -0.64 -9.85 -7.67
C ILE A 40 0.83 -10.10 -8.01
N ALA A 41 1.37 -11.22 -7.53
CA ALA A 41 2.80 -11.53 -7.66
C ALA A 41 3.02 -12.95 -8.17
N ARG A 42 4.08 -13.17 -8.96
CA ARG A 42 4.51 -14.52 -9.36
C ARG A 42 4.89 -15.33 -8.12
N LYS A 43 4.39 -16.57 -8.01
CA LYS A 43 4.71 -17.50 -6.91
C LYS A 43 6.21 -17.74 -6.77
N SER A 44 6.96 -17.73 -7.89
CA SER A 44 8.42 -17.89 -7.90
C SER A 44 9.18 -16.76 -7.20
N LEU A 45 8.55 -15.61 -6.97
CA LEU A 45 9.10 -14.53 -6.16
C LEU A 45 8.91 -14.79 -4.65
N GLY A 46 8.25 -15.87 -4.25
CA GLY A 46 8.01 -16.22 -2.83
C GLY A 46 7.38 -15.09 -2.01
N PRO A 47 6.27 -14.46 -2.47
CA PRO A 47 5.64 -13.36 -1.74
C PRO A 47 5.12 -13.83 -0.38
N ARG A 48 5.54 -13.15 0.69
CA ARG A 48 5.11 -13.44 2.06
C ARG A 48 4.57 -12.18 2.72
N ARG A 49 3.30 -12.22 3.13
CA ARG A 49 2.70 -11.17 3.96
C ARG A 49 3.38 -11.13 5.32
N ILE A 50 3.70 -9.93 5.78
CA ILE A 50 4.14 -9.65 7.15
C ILE A 50 3.22 -8.58 7.76
N PRO A 51 3.22 -8.39 9.09
CA PRO A 51 2.42 -7.34 9.71
C PRO A 51 2.75 -5.98 9.09
N ALA A 52 1.71 -5.26 8.66
CA ALA A 52 1.83 -3.89 8.16
C ALA A 52 1.53 -2.90 9.30
N PRO A 53 1.99 -1.65 9.21
CA PRO A 53 1.58 -0.61 10.15
C PRO A 53 0.06 -0.44 10.16
N GLU A 54 -0.53 -0.40 11.36
CA GLU A 54 -1.95 -0.13 11.54
C GLU A 54 -2.15 1.38 11.73
N ILE A 55 -2.59 2.05 10.67
CA ILE A 55 -2.78 3.50 10.64
C ILE A 55 -4.24 3.79 10.37
N VAL A 56 -4.89 4.52 11.27
CA VAL A 56 -6.31 4.89 11.12
C VAL A 56 -6.51 5.70 9.85
N GLY A 57 -7.47 5.29 9.02
CA GLY A 57 -7.76 5.97 7.76
C GLY A 57 -6.74 5.71 6.66
N CYS A 58 -5.93 4.65 6.76
CA CYS A 58 -4.95 4.25 5.77
C CYS A 58 -4.99 2.72 5.58
N GLU A 59 -5.11 2.27 4.33
CA GLU A 59 -5.08 0.85 4.00
C GLU A 59 -3.69 0.46 3.50
N SER A 60 -3.05 -0.52 4.16
CA SER A 60 -1.68 -0.94 3.82
C SER A 60 -1.52 -2.45 3.76
N LEU A 61 -0.65 -2.92 2.87
CA LEU A 61 -0.23 -4.31 2.73
C LEU A 61 1.29 -4.38 2.62
N LEU A 62 1.94 -5.03 3.58
CA LEU A 62 3.39 -5.19 3.61
C LEU A 62 3.77 -6.63 3.26
N LEU A 63 4.61 -6.79 2.24
CA LEU A 63 5.11 -8.07 1.76
C LEU A 63 6.64 -8.12 1.80
N LYS A 64 7.20 -9.30 2.02
CA LYS A 64 8.57 -9.65 1.62
C LYS A 64 8.52 -10.42 0.31
N LEU A 65 9.32 -10.00 -0.66
CA LEU A 65 9.50 -10.62 -1.97
C LEU A 65 10.95 -11.08 -2.15
N GLY A 66 11.15 -12.14 -2.92
CA GLY A 66 12.45 -12.63 -3.38
C GLY A 66 13.00 -13.81 -2.57
N SER A 67 13.59 -14.77 -3.28
CA SER A 67 14.26 -15.95 -2.69
C SER A 67 15.75 -15.70 -2.37
N ARG A 68 16.46 -14.95 -3.23
CA ARG A 68 17.90 -14.63 -3.06
C ARG A 68 18.16 -13.21 -2.55
N VAL A 69 17.40 -12.24 -3.07
CA VAL A 69 17.47 -10.84 -2.66
C VAL A 69 16.10 -10.47 -2.09
N GLN A 70 16.02 -10.29 -0.78
CA GLN A 70 14.77 -9.89 -0.14
C GLN A 70 14.47 -8.42 -0.43
N LEU A 71 13.28 -8.12 -0.94
CA LEU A 71 12.70 -6.81 -1.15
C LEU A 71 11.48 -6.68 -0.22
N GLY A 72 11.43 -5.63 0.59
CA GLY A 72 10.22 -5.22 1.30
C GLY A 72 9.33 -4.41 0.36
N LEU A 73 8.04 -4.72 0.29
CA LEU A 73 7.08 -3.97 -0.50
C LEU A 73 5.93 -3.53 0.40
N LEU A 74 5.86 -2.22 0.70
CA LEU A 74 4.72 -1.60 1.35
C LEU A 74 3.82 -0.99 0.27
N LEU A 75 2.65 -1.58 0.05
CA LEU A 75 1.61 -0.99 -0.79
C LEU A 75 0.60 -0.27 0.10
N THR A 76 0.38 1.01 -0.15
CA THR A 76 -0.50 1.86 0.66
C THR A 76 -1.53 2.57 -0.21
N TYR A 77 -2.76 2.68 0.29
CA TYR A 77 -3.76 3.61 -0.19
C TYR A 77 -4.09 4.57 0.94
N LEU A 78 -3.90 5.87 0.68
CA LEU A 78 -4.21 6.94 1.61
C LEU A 78 -5.38 7.76 1.03
N PRO A 79 -6.61 7.61 1.55
CA PRO A 79 -7.76 8.40 1.16
C PRO A 79 -7.47 9.92 1.26
N PRO A 80 -7.95 10.75 0.31
CA PRO A 80 -7.75 12.21 0.34
C PRO A 80 -8.18 12.86 1.66
N SER A 81 -9.29 12.38 2.25
CA SER A 81 -9.83 12.90 3.51
C SER A 81 -8.95 12.62 4.73
N CYS A 82 -7.97 11.72 4.62
CA CYS A 82 -7.13 11.26 5.73
C CYS A 82 -5.67 11.71 5.59
N VAL A 83 -5.29 12.38 4.49
CA VAL A 83 -3.89 12.76 4.21
C VAL A 83 -3.28 13.56 5.36
N ALA A 84 -3.97 14.60 5.83
CA ALA A 84 -3.45 15.50 6.85
C ALA A 84 -3.14 14.79 8.19
N THR A 85 -3.88 13.74 8.54
CA THR A 85 -3.75 13.05 9.83
C THR A 85 -2.90 11.78 9.73
N ALA A 86 -3.02 11.01 8.65
CA ALA A 86 -2.37 9.70 8.52
C ALA A 86 -1.02 9.77 7.80
N LEU A 87 -0.73 10.79 6.99
CA LEU A 87 0.56 10.90 6.30
C LEU A 87 1.75 11.01 7.26
N PRO A 88 1.74 11.84 8.32
CA PRO A 88 2.87 11.92 9.25
C PRO A 88 3.16 10.58 9.94
N VAL A 89 2.11 9.87 10.37
CA VAL A 89 2.21 8.55 11.01
C VAL A 89 2.74 7.50 10.02
N LEU A 90 2.33 7.59 8.75
CA LEU A 90 2.84 6.73 7.68
C LEU A 90 4.34 6.96 7.46
N LEU A 91 4.79 8.21 7.41
CA LEU A 91 6.21 8.55 7.22
C LEU A 91 7.08 8.04 8.38
N GLU A 92 6.61 8.19 9.63
CA GLU A 92 7.29 7.63 10.80
C GLU A 92 7.37 6.10 10.73
N SER A 93 6.27 5.45 10.35
CA SER A 93 6.23 3.99 10.18
C SER A 93 7.18 3.52 9.07
N VAL A 94 7.23 4.25 7.94
CA VAL A 94 8.16 3.97 6.83
C VAL A 94 9.61 4.11 7.27
N ALA A 95 9.93 5.13 8.08
CA ALA A 95 11.28 5.31 8.61
C ALA A 95 11.71 4.10 9.46
N GLY A 96 10.84 3.61 10.34
CA GLY A 96 11.09 2.38 11.13
C GLY A 96 11.28 1.15 10.23
N LEU A 97 10.38 0.94 9.27
CA LEU A 97 10.47 -0.17 8.32
C LEU A 97 11.74 -0.12 7.46
N ALA A 98 12.23 1.06 7.10
CA ALA A 98 13.45 1.22 6.30
C ALA A 98 14.70 0.73 7.04
N VAL A 99 14.72 0.78 8.38
CA VAL A 99 15.81 0.22 9.19
C VAL A 99 15.77 -1.31 9.16
N GLU A 100 14.58 -1.91 9.24
CA GLU A 100 14.40 -3.37 9.25
C GLU A 100 14.50 -4.02 7.87
N LEU A 101 14.15 -3.26 6.82
CA LEU A 101 14.04 -3.72 5.45
C LEU A 101 14.93 -2.85 4.55
N PRO A 102 16.24 -3.17 4.40
CA PRO A 102 17.20 -2.34 3.66
C PRO A 102 16.87 -2.09 2.19
N ARG A 103 15.96 -2.89 1.63
CA ARG A 103 15.40 -2.71 0.28
C ARG A 103 13.89 -2.60 0.41
N LEU A 104 13.44 -1.52 1.02
CA LEU A 104 12.02 -1.20 1.13
C LEU A 104 11.60 -0.39 -0.10
N MET A 105 10.57 -0.87 -0.79
CA MET A 105 9.84 -0.13 -1.79
C MET A 105 8.49 0.25 -1.22
N VAL A 106 8.20 1.55 -1.18
CA VAL A 106 6.90 2.08 -0.76
C VAL A 106 6.19 2.57 -2.01
N LEU A 107 5.04 1.98 -2.30
CA LEU A 107 4.20 2.29 -3.46
C LEU A 107 2.79 2.59 -3.00
N GLY A 108 2.05 3.35 -3.80
CA GLY A 108 0.67 3.62 -3.44
C GLY A 108 0.06 4.75 -4.21
N ASP A 109 -1.22 4.93 -3.95
CA ASP A 109 -1.91 6.18 -4.18
C ASP A 109 -2.01 6.89 -2.84
N PHE A 110 -1.17 7.91 -2.67
CA PHE A 110 -1.09 8.69 -1.44
C PHE A 110 -2.06 9.86 -1.42
N ASN A 111 -2.76 10.13 -2.54
CA ASN A 111 -3.59 11.33 -2.73
C ASN A 111 -2.93 12.62 -2.27
N LEU A 112 -1.60 12.72 -2.43
CA LEU A 112 -0.89 13.95 -2.13
C LEU A 112 -1.37 15.03 -3.11
N PRO A 113 -1.60 16.26 -2.64
CA PRO A 113 -1.84 17.36 -3.55
C PRO A 113 -0.67 17.42 -4.54
N LEU A 114 -0.99 17.69 -5.81
CA LEU A 114 0.03 18.05 -6.77
C LEU A 114 0.85 19.17 -6.12
N LEU A 115 2.17 19.08 -6.19
CA LEU A 115 3.04 20.21 -5.91
C LEU A 115 2.68 21.25 -6.98
N SER A 116 1.65 22.06 -6.74
CA SER A 116 1.48 23.31 -7.47
C SER A 116 2.75 24.07 -7.17
N GLU A 117 3.52 24.37 -8.21
CA GLU A 117 4.60 25.35 -8.17
C GLU A 117 4.11 26.50 -7.28
N HIS A 118 4.68 26.63 -6.08
CA HIS A 118 4.58 27.88 -5.34
C HIS A 118 5.40 28.88 -6.15
N SER A 119 4.78 29.42 -7.20
CA SER A 119 5.03 30.79 -7.63
C SER A 119 4.42 31.68 -6.55
N GLU A 120 5.10 31.76 -5.41
CA GLU A 120 5.09 32.96 -4.58
C GLU A 120 6.39 33.70 -4.85
N ALA A 121 6.55 34.08 -6.12
CA ALA A 121 7.27 35.30 -6.43
C ALA A 121 6.33 36.46 -6.05
N ALA A 122 6.70 37.18 -4.99
CA ALA A 122 6.30 38.55 -4.65
C ALA A 122 4.81 38.85 -4.43
N GLN A 123 4.48 39.24 -3.18
CA GLN A 123 3.54 40.29 -2.73
C GLN A 123 3.20 39.96 -1.25
N GLU A 124 3.46 40.75 -0.22
CA GLU A 124 3.88 42.16 0.00
C GLU A 124 4.81 42.25 1.23
#